data_AF-A0A2E9KV37-F1
#
_entry.id   AF-A0A2E9KV37-F1
#
_cell.length_a   1.000
_cell.length_b   1.000
_cell.length_c   1.000
_cell.angle_alpha   90.00
_cell.angle_beta   90.00
_cell.angle_gamma   90.00
#
_symmetry.space_group_name_H-M   'P 1'
#
loop_
_entity.id
_entity.type
_entity.pdbx_description
1 polymer ?
#
loop_
_entity_poly.entity_id
_entity_poly.type
_entity_poly.pdbx_seq_one_letter_code
_entity_poly.pdbx_strand_id
1 'polypeptide(L)' 'MGRSLKFKTECSDKILNEIEEYINTKYSEHKLERLSVSSLEVSNLLLVNAVYEILSLKKDKEKDSERISSIISKFS' A
#
# COMPACT_ATOMS: atom_id res chain seq x y z
N MET A 1 20.83 0.25 -5.40
CA MET A 1 19.85 0.02 -4.31
C MET A 1 20.62 -0.27 -3.02
N GLY A 2 20.15 0.20 -1.86
CA GLY A 2 20.89 0.09 -0.58
C GLY A 2 20.95 1.36 0.28
N ARG A 3 20.04 2.33 0.10
CA ARG A 3 19.93 3.49 1.00
C ARG A 3 18.75 3.28 1.93
N SER A 4 19.04 3.02 3.21
CA SER A 4 18.04 3.07 4.28
C SER A 4 17.39 4.46 4.28
N LEU A 5 16.08 4.47 4.06
CA LEU A 5 15.27 5.66 4.06
C LEU A 5 14.99 6.11 5.51
N LYS A 6 15.90 6.91 6.08
CA LYS A 6 15.67 7.52 7.40
C LYS A 6 14.72 8.71 7.27
N PHE A 7 13.42 8.44 7.29
CA PHE A 7 12.40 9.48 7.39
C PHE A 7 11.95 9.67 8.84
N LYS A 8 11.76 10.94 9.25
CA LYS A 8 11.22 11.25 10.56
C LYS A 8 9.71 10.99 10.54
N THR A 9 9.29 9.91 11.19
CA THR A 9 7.89 9.48 11.28
C THR A 9 7.60 8.96 12.68
N GLU A 10 6.32 8.97 13.06
CA GLU A 10 5.81 8.30 14.25
C GLU A 10 5.43 6.83 13.97
N CYS A 11 5.50 6.39 12.70
CA CYS A 11 5.29 5.01 12.33
C CYS A 11 6.38 4.11 12.92
N SER A 12 5.99 2.90 13.32
CA SER A 12 6.94 1.91 13.81
C SER A 12 7.88 1.44 12.69
N ASP A 13 9.09 1.02 13.06
CA ASP A 13 10.06 0.45 12.12
C ASP A 13 9.49 -0.75 11.34
N LYS A 14 8.59 -1.52 11.97
CA LYS A 14 7.89 -2.62 11.30
C LYS A 14 7.11 -2.14 10.08
N ILE A 15 6.33 -1.07 10.24
CA ILE A 15 5.52 -0.49 9.15
C ILE A 15 6.43 0.04 8.05
N LEU A 16 7.53 0.70 8.43
CA LEU A 16 8.51 1.22 7.48
C LEU A 16 9.14 0.09 6.65
N ASN A 17 9.53 -1.01 7.29
CA ASN A 17 10.10 -2.17 6.61
C ASN A 17 9.11 -2.81 5.64
N GLU A 18 7.84 -2.96 6.03
CA GLU A 18 6.80 -3.51 5.15
C GLU A 18 6.57 -2.63 3.91
N ILE A 19 6.59 -1.30 4.07
CA ILE A 19 6.49 -0.35 2.95
C ILE A 19 7.71 -0.46 2.02
N GLU A 20 8.91 -0.52 2.60
CA GLU A 20 10.15 -0.65 1.82
C GLU A 20 10.18 -1.98 1.05
N GLU A 21 9.75 -3.09 1.67
CA GLU A 21 9.63 -4.39 1.02
C GLU A 21 8.62 -4.37 -0.13
N TYR A 22 7.45 -3.75 0.05
CA TYR A 22 6.46 -3.59 -1.01
C TYR A 22 7.04 -2.82 -2.21
N ILE A 23 7.66 -1.66 -1.96
CA ILE A 23 8.24 -0.82 -3.00
C ILE A 23 9.30 -1.61 -3.77
N ASN A 24 10.24 -2.25 -3.08
CA ASN A 24 11.30 -3.03 -3.72
C ASN A 24 10.75 -4.21 -4.54
N THR A 25 9.76 -4.91 -4.01
CA THR A 25 9.11 -6.04 -4.69
C THR A 25 8.46 -5.57 -5.99
N LYS A 26 7.62 -4.53 -5.93
CA LYS A 26 6.94 -4.00 -7.13
C LYS A 26 7.90 -3.40 -8.13
N TYR A 27 8.96 -2.75 -7.66
CA TYR A 27 10.01 -2.20 -8.52
C TYR A 27 10.68 -3.30 -9.37
N SER A 28 11.00 -4.43 -8.74
CA SER A 28 11.60 -5.60 -9.38
C SER A 28 10.61 -6.33 -10.31
N GLU A 29 9.39 -6.62 -9.84
CA GLU A 29 8.34 -7.29 -10.61
C GLU A 29 8.06 -6.58 -11.95
N HIS A 30 8.00 -5.26 -11.92
CA HIS A 30 7.72 -4.44 -13.09
C HIS A 30 8.97 -4.03 -13.87
N LYS A 31 10.17 -4.51 -13.48
CA LYS A 31 11.46 -4.23 -14.13
C LYS A 31 11.71 -2.73 -14.31
N LEU A 32 11.30 -1.92 -13.33
CA LEU A 32 11.27 -0.45 -13.42
C LEU A 32 12.67 0.17 -13.44
N GLU A 33 13.69 -0.61 -13.09
CA GLU A 33 15.11 -0.26 -13.20
C GLU A 33 15.57 -0.02 -14.64
N ARG A 34 14.79 -0.46 -15.62
CA ARG A 34 15.05 -0.23 -17.05
C ARG A 34 14.40 1.05 -17.59
N LEU A 35 13.60 1.74 -16.78
CA LEU A 35 12.94 2.98 -17.18
C LEU A 35 13.91 4.16 -17.07
N SER A 36 13.75 5.13 -17.96
CA SER A 36 14.46 6.42 -17.91
C SER A 36 13.93 7.36 -16.81
N VAL A 37 12.87 6.96 -16.11
CA VAL A 37 12.23 7.72 -15.03
C VAL A 37 13.07 7.60 -13.76
N SER A 38 13.11 8.65 -12.93
CA SER A 38 13.91 8.59 -11.72
C SER A 38 13.37 7.52 -10.75
N SER A 39 14.27 6.83 -10.06
CA SER A 39 13.88 5.83 -9.07
C SER A 39 13.02 6.42 -7.95
N LEU A 40 13.25 7.69 -7.60
CA LEU A 40 12.44 8.41 -6.61
C LEU A 40 11.00 8.62 -7.10
N GLU A 41 10.79 9.06 -8.34
CA GLU A 41 9.45 9.22 -8.91
C GLU A 41 8.71 7.89 -8.95
N VAL A 42 9.39 6.82 -9.34
CA VAL A 42 8.81 5.46 -9.33
C VAL A 42 8.46 5.01 -7.92
N SER A 43 9.35 5.18 -6.94
CA SER A 43 9.08 4.84 -5.54
C SER A 43 7.91 5.64 -4.96
N ASN A 44 7.80 6.92 -5.29
CA ASN A 44 6.66 7.75 -4.87
C ASN A 44 5.35 7.26 -5.49
N LEU A 45 5.36 6.88 -6.77
CA LEU A 45 4.17 6.35 -7.44
C LEU A 45 3.73 5.01 -6.83
N LEU A 46 4.68 4.12 -6.53
CA LEU A 46 4.41 2.86 -5.85
C LEU A 46 3.85 3.07 -4.44
N LEU A 47 4.35 4.05 -3.71
CA LEU A 47 3.81 4.42 -2.39
C LEU A 47 2.35 4.90 -2.49
N VAL A 48 2.06 5.78 -3.46
CA VAL A 48 0.67 6.24 -3.73
C VAL A 48 -0.23 5.06 -4.09
N ASN A 49 0.26 4.13 -4.91
CA ASN A 49 -0.48 2.92 -5.28
C ASN A 49 -0.78 2.03 -4.06
N ALA A 50 0.21 1.80 -3.19
CA ALA A 50 0.02 1.03 -1.96
C ALA A 50 -1.06 1.65 -1.06
N VAL A 51 -1.03 2.97 -0.87
CA VAL A 51 -2.04 3.69 -0.09
C VAL A 51 -3.43 3.55 -0.72
N TYR A 52 -3.53 3.67 -2.05
CA TYR A 52 -4.79 3.50 -2.76
C TYR A 52 -5.36 2.07 -2.63
N GLU A 53 -4.53 1.04 -2.72
CA GLU A 53 -4.92 -0.36 -2.52
C GLU A 53 -5.50 -0.57 -1.12
N ILE A 54 -4.85 -0.03 -0.08
CA ILE A 54 -5.33 -0.11 1.31
C ILE A 54 -6.68 0.60 1.47
N LEU A 55 -6.81 1.81 0.94
CA LEU A 55 -8.06 2.58 1.00
C LEU A 55 -9.22 1.85 0.29
N SER A 56 -8.93 1.23 -0.85
CA SER A 56 -9.90 0.43 -1.61
C SER A 56 -10.36 -0.79 -0.80
N LEU A 57 -9.42 -1.54 -0.22
CA LEU A 57 -9.74 -2.69 0.64
C LEU A 57 -10.58 -2.29 1.86
N LYS A 58 -10.30 -1.13 2.47
CA LYS A 58 -11.09 -0.61 3.60
C LYS A 58 -12.53 -0.32 3.19
N LYS A 59 -12.72 0.32 2.03
CA LYS A 59 -14.04 0.62 1.47
C LYS A 59 -14.83 -0.66 1.16
N ASP A 60 -14.17 -1.67 0.60
CA ASP A 60 -14.81 -2.96 0.31
C ASP A 60 -15.25 -3.66 1.61
N LYS A 61 -14.39 -3.64 2.64
CA LYS A 61 -14.73 -4.18 3.97
C LYS A 61 -15.92 -3.47 4.62
N GLU A 62 -15.99 -2.14 4.51
CA GLU A 62 -17.12 -1.34 5.03
C GLU A 62 -18.42 -1.73 4.32
N LYS A 63 -18.39 -1.83 2.99
CA LYS A 63 -19.53 -2.25 2.17
C LYS A 63 -20.00 -3.67 2.49
N ASP A 64 -19.07 -4.60 2.70
CA ASP A 64 -19.40 -5.97 3.09
C ASP A 64 -20.01 -6.02 4.49
N SER A 65 -19.51 -5.21 5.43
CA SER A 65 -20.09 -5.08 6.76
C SER A 65 -21.53 -4.57 6.72
N GLU A 66 -21.81 -3.53 5.94
CA GLU A 66 -23.17 -3.01 5.74
C GLU A 66 -24.11 -4.07 5.18
N ARG A 67 -23.62 -4.86 4.20
CA ARG A 67 -24.39 -5.95 3.60
C ARG A 67 -24.72 -7.03 4.63
N ILE A 68 -23.76 -7.43 5.46
CA ILE A 68 -23.96 -8.41 6.54
C ILE A 68 -24.99 -7.88 7.55
N SER A 69 -24.85 -6.62 7.99
CA SER A 69 -25.80 -6.00 8.91
C SER A 69 -27.22 -5.96 8.34
N SER A 70 -27.38 -5.64 7.05
CA SER A 70 -28.67 -5.65 6.36
C SER A 70 -29.30 -7.05 6.25
N ILE A 71 -28.48 -8.10 6.13
CA ILE A 71 -28.96 -9.48 6.12
C ILE A 71 -29.43 -9.87 7.52
N ILE A 72 -28.61 -9.61 8.56
CA ILE A 72 -28.94 -9.94 9.96
C ILE A 72 -30.23 -9.23 10.40
N SER A 73 -30.42 -7.96 10.02
CA SER A 73 -31.62 -7.20 10.38
C SER A 73 -32.92 -7.77 9.80
N LYS A 74 -32.86 -8.63 8.78
CA LYS A 74 -34.05 -9.31 8.22
C LYS A 74 -34.45 -10.56 9.00
N PHE A 75 -33.56 -11.05 9.86
CA PHE A 75 -33.81 -12.18 10.76
C PHE A 75 -34.10 -11.74 12.20
N SER A 76 -34.13 -10.42 12.44
CA SER A 76 -34.48 -9.76 13.71
C SER A 76 -35.94 -9.30 13.66
#